data_AF-Q9ESH3-F1
#
_entry.id   AF-Q9ESH3-F1
#
_cell.length_a   1.000
_cell.length_b   1.000
_cell.length_c   1.000
_cell.angle_alpha   90.00
_cell.angle_beta   90.00
_cell.angle_gamma   90.00
#
_symmetry.space_group_name_H-M   'P 1'
#
loop_
_entity.id
_entity.type
_entity.pdbx_description
1 polymer ?
#
loop_
_entity_poly.entity_id
_entity_poly.type
_entity_poly.pdbx_seq_one_letter_code
_entity_poly.pdbx_strand_id
1 'polypeptide(L)'
;RVALSAVKPGDRVLAMGEDGNPTFSDVLIFLDREPNRLRAFQVIETQDPPRRLALTPAHLLFIADNHAEPAARFRATFANHVQPGQYVLVAGVQASSLLGWQPSPPTWPLGPMLPSRSMGTLVVE
;
A
#
# COMPACT_ATOMS: atom_id res chain seq x y z
N ARG A 1 12.60 7.67 5.12
CA ARG A 1 11.32 6.93 5.08
C ARG A 1 10.63 7.16 6.42
N VAL A 2 9.41 7.70 6.42
CA VAL A 2 8.62 7.97 7.64
C VAL A 2 7.53 6.90 7.73
N ALA A 3 7.17 6.46 8.94
CA ALA A 3 6.07 5.52 9.12
C ALA A 3 4.73 6.21 8.83
N LEU A 4 3.79 5.51 8.18
CA LEU A 4 2.46 6.07 7.88
C LEU A 4 1.71 6.53 9.14
N SER A 5 1.96 5.87 10.29
CA SER A 5 1.49 6.31 11.61
C SER A 5 1.93 7.70 12.05
N ALA A 6 3.03 8.22 11.51
CA ALA A 6 3.59 9.52 11.88
C ALA A 6 3.19 10.63 10.90
N VAL A 7 2.63 10.28 9.73
CA VAL A 7 2.12 11.25 8.75
C VAL A 7 0.91 11.98 9.33
N LYS A 8 0.79 13.27 9.06
CA LYS A 8 -0.28 14.17 9.50
C LYS A 8 -0.90 14.91 8.32
N PRO A 9 -2.16 15.38 8.44
CA PRO A 9 -2.69 16.36 7.49
C PRO A 9 -1.73 17.54 7.31
N GLY A 10 -1.52 17.97 6.08
CA GLY A 10 -0.54 18.98 5.69
C GLY A 10 0.89 18.48 5.44
N ASP A 11 1.21 17.23 5.79
CA ASP A 11 2.49 16.63 5.36
C ASP A 11 2.46 16.34 3.86
N ARG A 12 3.61 16.52 3.19
CA ARG A 12 3.78 16.14 1.78
C ARG A 12 4.26 14.71 1.65
N VAL A 13 3.55 13.92 0.86
CA VAL A 13 3.89 12.53 0.56
C VAL A 13 4.14 12.35 -0.93
N LEU A 14 4.96 11.37 -1.28
CA LEU A 14 5.12 10.96 -2.67
C LEU A 14 3.86 10.18 -3.09
N ALA A 15 3.18 10.68 -4.11
CA ALA A 15 1.98 10.14 -4.72
C ALA A 15 2.21 9.85 -6.21
N MET A 16 1.26 9.16 -6.83
CA MET A 16 1.21 8.95 -8.27
C MET A 16 0.28 9.99 -8.89
N GLY A 17 0.77 10.77 -9.85
CA GLY A 17 -0.05 11.70 -10.63
C GLY A 17 -0.96 10.96 -11.61
N GLU A 18 -1.96 11.66 -12.15
CA GLU A 18 -2.89 11.11 -13.15
C GLU A 18 -2.18 10.67 -14.44
N ASP A 19 -1.05 11.30 -14.76
CA ASP A 19 -0.17 10.97 -15.87
C ASP A 19 0.69 9.71 -15.60
N GLY A 20 0.59 9.14 -14.41
CA GLY A 20 1.39 7.99 -13.98
C GLY A 20 2.81 8.35 -13.53
N ASN A 21 3.13 9.63 -13.37
CA ASN A 21 4.43 10.08 -12.87
C ASN A 21 4.39 10.36 -11.36
N PRO A 22 5.47 10.08 -10.61
CA PRO A 22 5.52 10.41 -9.19
C PRO A 22 5.49 11.93 -8.94
N THR A 23 4.66 12.39 -8.02
CA THR A 23 4.54 13.79 -7.61
C THR A 23 4.42 13.92 -6.09
N PHE A 24 4.71 15.10 -5.53
CA PHE A 24 4.44 15.38 -4.12
C PHE A 24 3.07 16.00 -3.95
N SER A 25 2.26 15.42 -3.08
CA SER A 25 0.93 15.89 -2.75
C SER A 25 0.72 16.03 -1.25
N ASP A 26 -0.11 16.98 -0.87
CA ASP A 26 -0.46 17.27 0.52
C ASP A 26 -1.48 16.23 1.02
N VAL A 27 -1.23 15.70 2.20
CA VAL A 27 -2.23 14.85 2.87
C VAL A 27 -3.36 15.72 3.38
N LEU A 28 -4.57 15.51 2.86
CA LEU A 28 -5.75 16.26 3.28
C LEU A 28 -6.34 15.65 4.55
N ILE A 29 -6.70 14.37 4.49
CA ILE A 29 -7.38 13.64 5.56
C ILE A 29 -6.99 12.16 5.56
N PHE A 30 -7.25 11.49 6.68
CA PHE A 30 -7.23 10.03 6.78
C PHE A 30 -8.67 9.52 6.86
N LEU A 31 -9.06 8.64 5.94
CA LEU A 31 -10.44 8.10 5.90
C LEU A 31 -10.66 6.99 6.93
N ASP A 32 -9.62 6.25 7.31
CA ASP A 32 -9.68 5.16 8.29
C ASP A 32 -8.39 5.16 9.12
N ARG A 33 -8.35 5.93 10.21
CA ARG A 33 -7.18 5.99 11.11
C ARG A 33 -7.58 5.65 12.54
N GLU A 34 -7.44 4.38 12.88
CA GLU A 34 -7.76 3.86 14.22
C GLU A 34 -6.56 3.11 14.81
N PRO A 35 -5.52 3.81 15.30
CA PRO A 35 -4.26 3.20 15.73
C PRO A 35 -4.38 2.19 16.89
N ASN A 36 -5.49 2.25 17.63
CA ASN A 36 -5.73 1.41 18.81
C ASN A 36 -6.69 0.25 18.54
N ARG A 37 -7.23 0.10 17.32
CA ARG A 37 -8.16 -1.00 17.01
C ARG A 37 -7.42 -2.21 16.46
N LEU A 38 -7.67 -3.36 17.06
CA LEU A 38 -7.21 -4.64 16.52
C LEU A 38 -8.02 -4.95 15.26
N ARG A 39 -7.33 -5.09 14.12
CA ARG A 39 -7.92 -5.49 12.84
C ARG A 39 -7.07 -6.59 12.22
N ALA A 40 -7.70 -7.43 11.40
CA ALA A 40 -6.95 -8.38 10.57
C ALA A 40 -6.16 -7.60 9.51
N PHE A 41 -4.93 -8.05 9.26
CA PHE A 41 -4.09 -7.51 8.21
C PHE A 41 -3.79 -8.58 7.17
N GLN A 42 -3.60 -8.14 5.95
CA GLN A 42 -3.11 -8.93 4.84
C GLN A 42 -1.72 -8.44 4.49
N VAL A 43 -0.77 -9.37 4.39
CA VAL A 43 0.59 -9.07 3.96
C VAL A 43 0.71 -9.36 2.47
N ILE A 44 1.20 -8.38 1.73
CA ILE A 44 1.53 -8.47 0.32
C ILE A 44 3.05 -8.33 0.16
N GLU A 45 3.63 -9.19 -0.66
CA GLU A 45 5.06 -9.21 -0.96
C GLU A 45 5.31 -9.05 -2.45
N THR A 46 6.26 -8.19 -2.83
CA THR A 46 6.72 -8.02 -4.22
C THR A 46 8.02 -8.78 -4.46
N GLN A 47 8.26 -9.22 -5.69
CA GLN A 47 9.47 -9.96 -6.05
C GLN A 47 10.67 -9.02 -6.28
N ASP A 48 10.51 -8.02 -7.15
CA ASP A 48 11.62 -7.14 -7.55
C ASP A 48 11.17 -5.68 -7.74
N PRO A 49 11.62 -4.74 -6.89
CA PRO A 49 12.41 -4.96 -5.70
C PRO A 49 11.55 -5.64 -4.62
N PRO A 50 12.18 -6.41 -3.71
CA PRO A 50 11.47 -7.00 -2.59
C PRO A 50 10.93 -5.91 -1.66
N ARG A 51 9.61 -5.92 -1.48
CA ARG A 51 8.85 -5.07 -0.56
C ARG A 51 7.83 -5.93 0.14
N ARG A 52 7.55 -5.58 1.39
CA ARG A 52 6.53 -6.20 2.21
C ARG A 52 5.62 -5.11 2.75
N LEU A 53 4.32 -5.25 2.51
CA LEU A 53 3.31 -4.27 2.90
C LEU A 53 2.17 -5.01 3.61
N ALA A 54 2.03 -4.78 4.91
CA ALA A 54 0.82 -5.16 5.63
C ALA A 54 -0.27 -4.16 5.26
N LEU A 55 -1.52 -4.58 5.09
CA LEU A 55 -2.65 -3.73 4.71
C LEU A 55 -3.93 -4.23 5.38
N THR A 56 -4.92 -3.38 5.57
CA THR A 56 -6.28 -3.86 5.85
C THR A 56 -6.86 -4.48 4.57
N PRO A 57 -7.79 -5.46 4.67
CA PRO A 57 -8.46 -6.05 3.52
C PRO A 57 -9.09 -5.04 2.54
N ALA A 58 -9.58 -3.90 3.07
CA ALA A 58 -10.25 -2.84 2.31
C ALA A 58 -9.30 -1.75 1.78
N HIS A 59 -7.98 -1.92 1.90
CA HIS A 59 -7.04 -0.96 1.33
C HIS A 59 -7.00 -1.10 -0.19
N LEU A 60 -7.07 0.02 -0.93
CA LEU A 60 -6.97 0.00 -2.39
C LEU A 60 -5.51 -0.04 -2.85
N LEU A 61 -5.25 -0.89 -3.83
CA LEU A 61 -3.99 -0.99 -4.54
C LEU A 61 -4.25 -0.80 -6.03
N PHE A 62 -3.32 -0.14 -6.71
CA PHE A 62 -3.33 -0.09 -8.16
C PHE A 62 -2.57 -1.31 -8.68
N ILE A 63 -3.25 -2.16 -9.45
CA ILE A 63 -2.69 -3.38 -10.02
C ILE A 63 -2.81 -3.47 -11.54
N ALA A 64 -1.93 -4.25 -12.16
CA ALA A 64 -2.02 -4.65 -13.56
C ALA A 64 -1.73 -6.15 -13.71
N ASP A 65 -2.21 -6.77 -14.79
CA ASP A 65 -1.87 -8.16 -15.14
C ASP A 65 -0.64 -8.26 -16.05
N ASN A 66 -0.17 -7.12 -16.56
CA ASN A 66 1.03 -7.00 -17.37
C ASN A 66 1.90 -5.84 -16.85
N HIS A 67 3.15 -6.14 -16.51
CA HIS A 67 4.12 -5.16 -15.99
C HIS A 67 4.45 -4.01 -16.93
N ALA A 68 4.24 -4.20 -18.24
CA ALA A 68 4.54 -3.21 -19.26
C ALA A 68 3.39 -2.21 -19.47
N GLU A 69 2.24 -2.38 -18.80
CA GLU A 69 1.16 -1.39 -18.87
C GLU A 69 1.61 -0.06 -18.25
N PRO A 70 1.23 1.08 -18.82
CA PRO A 70 1.48 2.37 -18.20
C PRO A 70 0.73 2.47 -16.86
N ALA A 71 1.32 3.14 -15.88
CA ALA A 71 0.77 3.30 -14.54
C ALA A 71 -0.69 3.84 -14.55
N ALA A 72 -1.02 4.73 -15.50
CA ALA A 72 -2.37 5.28 -15.69
C ALA A 72 -3.45 4.22 -16.03
N ARG A 73 -3.06 3.01 -16.46
CA ARG A 73 -3.98 1.89 -16.75
C ARG A 73 -4.11 0.88 -15.61
N PHE A 74 -3.38 1.06 -14.51
CA PHE A 74 -3.53 0.18 -13.36
C PHE A 74 -4.91 0.39 -12.74
N ARG A 75 -5.57 -0.71 -12.37
CA ARG A 75 -6.91 -0.69 -11.77
C ARG A 75 -6.82 -0.63 -10.25
N ALA A 76 -7.66 0.19 -9.62
CA ALA A 76 -7.83 0.16 -8.17
C ALA A 76 -8.54 -1.13 -7.75
N THR A 77 -7.90 -1.94 -6.90
CA THR A 77 -8.39 -3.23 -6.39
C THR A 77 -8.16 -3.31 -4.90
N PHE A 78 -9.15 -3.78 -4.14
CA PHE A 78 -8.98 -4.02 -2.71
C PHE A 78 -7.93 -5.10 -2.44
N ALA A 79 -7.14 -4.93 -1.39
CA ALA A 79 -6.06 -5.84 -1.02
C ALA A 79 -6.53 -7.30 -0.96
N ASN A 80 -7.71 -7.58 -0.39
CA ASN A 80 -8.26 -8.93 -0.31
C ASN A 80 -8.64 -9.59 -1.65
N HIS A 81 -8.68 -8.83 -2.75
CA HIS A 81 -8.93 -9.34 -4.09
C HIS A 81 -7.66 -9.42 -4.95
N VAL A 82 -6.52 -8.98 -4.42
CA VAL A 82 -5.24 -9.04 -5.12
C VAL A 82 -4.71 -10.48 -5.10
N GLN A 83 -4.14 -10.91 -6.23
CA GLN A 83 -3.65 -12.27 -6.45
C GLN A 83 -2.15 -12.30 -6.78
N PRO A 84 -1.43 -13.36 -6.41
CA PRO A 84 -0.05 -13.59 -6.86
C PRO A 84 0.05 -13.57 -8.39
N GLY A 85 1.15 -13.05 -8.92
CA GLY A 85 1.37 -12.88 -10.36
C GLY A 85 0.85 -11.56 -10.94
N GLN A 86 0.00 -10.83 -10.22
CA GLN A 86 -0.35 -9.45 -10.57
C GLN A 86 0.81 -8.49 -10.23
N TYR A 87 0.79 -7.29 -10.81
CA TYR A 87 1.82 -6.28 -10.66
C TYR A 87 1.30 -5.08 -9.89
N VAL A 88 2.11 -4.51 -9.01
CA VAL A 88 1.85 -3.26 -8.28
C VAL A 88 2.92 -2.23 -8.60
N LEU A 89 2.58 -0.95 -8.45
CA LEU A 89 3.54 0.14 -8.57
C LEU A 89 4.38 0.23 -7.30
N VAL A 90 5.69 0.37 -7.44
CA VAL A 90 6.63 0.55 -6.32
C VAL A 90 7.42 1.81 -6.57
N ALA A 91 7.46 2.74 -5.61
CA ALA A 91 8.22 3.97 -5.77
C ALA A 91 9.71 3.70 -6.10
N GLY A 92 10.21 4.34 -7.17
CA GLY A 92 11.58 4.18 -7.68
C GLY A 92 11.77 3.08 -8.74
N VAL A 93 10.69 2.42 -9.16
CA VAL A 93 10.66 1.34 -10.17
C VAL A 93 9.30 1.37 -10.87
N GLN A 94 9.21 0.92 -12.12
CA GLN A 94 7.96 1.03 -12.89
C GLN A 94 6.87 0.09 -12.36
N ALA A 95 7.14 -1.22 -12.25
CA ALA A 95 6.17 -2.19 -11.76
C ALA A 95 6.88 -3.41 -11.16
N SER A 96 6.27 -4.02 -10.14
CA SER A 96 6.81 -5.20 -9.44
C SER A 96 5.75 -6.28 -9.28
N SER A 97 6.10 -7.53 -9.61
CA SER A 97 5.21 -8.69 -9.46
C SER A 97 4.96 -9.03 -8.00
N LEU A 98 3.75 -9.47 -7.70
CA LEU A 98 3.36 -9.97 -6.39
C LEU A 98 3.74 -11.43 -6.23
N LEU A 99 4.49 -11.73 -5.18
CA LEU A 99 4.97 -13.06 -4.84
C LEU A 99 3.91 -13.87 -4.08
N GLY A 100 3.14 -13.22 -3.21
CA GLY A 100 2.23 -13.93 -2.32
C GLY A 100 1.34 -13.02 -1.48
N TRP A 101 0.27 -13.62 -0.96
CA TRP A 101 -0.61 -13.06 0.05
C TRP A 101 -0.65 -13.99 1.26
N GLN A 102 -0.48 -13.44 2.46
CA GLN A 102 -0.77 -14.15 3.70
C GLN A 102 -1.77 -13.36 4.55
N PRO A 103 -2.94 -13.93 4.92
CA PRO A 103 -3.78 -13.36 5.96
C PRO A 103 -3.06 -13.50 7.31
N SER A 104 -2.96 -12.39 8.04
CA SER A 104 -2.40 -12.38 9.39
C SER A 104 -3.53 -12.24 10.42
N PRO A 105 -3.59 -13.11 11.44
CA PRO A 105 -4.58 -12.99 12.50
C PRO A 105 -4.36 -11.68 13.28
N PRO A 106 -5.43 -11.07 13.85
CA PRO A 106 -5.34 -9.83 14.61
C PRO A 106 -4.44 -9.91 15.86
N THR A 107 -4.04 -11.12 16.26
CA THR A 107 -3.29 -11.43 17.48
C THR A 107 -1.86 -11.92 17.25
N TRP A 108 -1.27 -11.78 16.04
CA TRP A 108 0.09 -12.25 15.79
C TRP A 108 1.07 -11.73 16.86
N PRO A 109 1.78 -12.61 17.60
CA PRO A 109 2.67 -12.17 18.67
C PRO A 109 3.84 -11.40 18.04
N LEU A 110 4.29 -10.39 18.78
CA LEU A 110 5.28 -9.40 18.43
C LEU A 110 6.58 -10.04 17.89
N GLY A 111 6.63 -10.33 16.60
CA GLY A 111 7.89 -10.41 15.86
C GLY A 111 8.36 -9.00 15.54
N PRO A 112 9.68 -8.75 15.41
CA PRO A 112 10.25 -7.41 15.21
C PRO A 112 9.86 -6.72 13.87
N MET A 113 8.91 -7.28 13.13
CA MET A 113 8.63 -6.95 11.73
C MET A 113 7.18 -6.49 11.51
N LEU A 114 6.67 -5.64 12.40
CA LEU A 114 5.45 -4.85 12.15
C LEU A 114 5.63 -3.41 12.62
N PRO A 115 6.50 -2.60 11.96
CA PRO A 115 6.63 -1.19 12.26
C PRO A 115 5.45 -0.45 11.61
N SER A 116 4.31 -0.39 12.31
CA SER A 116 3.25 0.63 12.23
C SER A 116 1.85 0.01 12.26
N ARG A 117 1.17 0.12 13.41
CA ARG A 117 -0.24 -0.25 13.61
C ARG A 117 -1.24 0.84 13.20
N SER A 118 -0.81 1.82 12.40
CA SER A 118 -1.69 2.87 11.88
C SER A 118 -1.55 2.91 10.37
N MET A 119 -2.43 2.18 9.70
CA MET A 119 -2.61 2.31 8.27
C MET A 119 -3.99 2.87 8.02
N GLY A 120 -4.02 3.95 7.25
CA GLY A 120 -5.26 4.54 6.77
C GLY A 120 -5.17 4.81 5.30
N THR A 121 -6.32 4.89 4.65
CA THR A 121 -6.42 5.41 3.30
C THR A 121 -6.20 6.92 3.37
N LEU A 122 -5.17 7.39 2.67
CA LEU A 122 -4.89 8.81 2.52
C LEU A 122 -5.68 9.35 1.35
N VAL A 123 -6.22 10.56 1.53
CA VAL A 123 -6.63 11.40 0.41
C VAL A 123 -5.56 12.45 0.21
N VAL A 124 -5.10 12.57 -1.02
CA VAL A 124 -4.04 13.48 -1.47
C VAL A 124 -4.64 14.34 -2.60
N GLU A 125 -4.21 15.60 -2.73
CA GLU A 125 -4.62 16.55 -3.79
C GLU A 125 -3.74 16.48 -5.05
#